data_AF-A0A2A4T102-F1
#
_entry.id   AF-A0A2A4T102-F1
#
_cell.length_a   1.000
_cell.length_b   1.000
_cell.length_c   1.000
_cell.angle_alpha   90.00
_cell.angle_beta   90.00
_cell.angle_gamma   90.00
#
_symmetry.space_group_name_H-M   'P 1'
#
loop_
_entity.id
_entity.type
_entity.pdbx_description
1 polymer ?
#
loop_
_entity_poly.entity_id
_entity_poly.type
_entity_poly.pdbx_seq_one_letter_code
_entity_poly.pdbx_strand_id
1 'polypeptide(L)' 'MKDEVKFSKFTETGQYVNAVELDTFIRLFVNHRPVYGIGKNNIEAAFEALFAGDKRGSLTRGKFNP' A
#
# COMPACT_ATOMS: atom_id res chain seq x y z
N MET A 1 6.84 11.10 0.41
CA MET A 1 6.44 9.83 1.06
C MET A 1 7.08 9.57 2.43
N LYS A 2 8.39 9.28 2.60
CA LYS A 2 8.92 8.83 3.91
C LYS A 2 8.83 9.88 5.02
N ASP A 3 9.26 11.11 4.74
CA ASP A 3 9.20 12.20 5.74
C ASP A 3 7.76 12.61 6.04
N GLU A 4 6.91 12.61 5.02
CA GLU A 4 5.46 12.85 5.15
C GLU A 4 4.81 11.88 6.16
N VAL A 5 5.17 10.59 6.12
CA VAL A 5 4.72 9.63 7.14
C VAL A 5 5.35 9.94 8.49
N LYS A 6 6.68 10.06 8.54
CA LYS A 6 7.45 10.23 9.78
C LYS A 6 6.96 11.41 10.62
N PHE A 7 6.67 12.54 9.97
CA PHE A 7 6.29 13.79 10.64
C PHE A 7 4.78 14.04 10.67
N SER A 8 3.96 13.12 10.14
CA SER A 8 2.50 13.29 9.98
C SER A 8 1.74 13.71 11.25
N LYS A 9 2.20 13.30 12.43
CA LYS A 9 1.61 13.66 13.73
C LYS A 9 2.57 14.40 14.64
N PHE A 10 3.79 14.66 14.20
CA PHE A 10 4.86 15.14 15.06
C PHE A 10 4.54 16.51 15.68
N THR A 11 3.86 17.38 14.93
CA THR A 11 3.47 18.71 15.42
C THR A 11 2.37 18.68 16.48
N GLU A 12 1.54 17.63 16.50
CA GLU A 12 0.39 17.51 17.42
C GLU A 12 0.73 16.63 18.63
N THR A 13 1.49 15.55 18.42
CA THR A 13 1.78 14.54 19.46
C THR A 13 3.23 14.54 19.92
N GLY A 14 4.13 15.22 19.20
CA GLY A 14 5.58 15.16 19.44
C GLY A 14 6.22 13.82 19.07
N GLN A 15 5.46 12.88 18.50
CA GLN A 15 5.91 11.51 18.22
C GLN A 15 6.09 11.25 16.73
N TYR A 16 7.08 10.42 16.40
CA TYR A 16 7.29 9.92 15.05
C TYR A 16 6.36 8.76 14.72
N VAL A 17 5.86 8.75 13.48
CA VAL A 17 5.06 7.66 12.95
C VAL A 17 5.92 6.84 12.00
N ASN A 18 6.13 5.56 12.32
CA ASN A 18 6.98 4.66 11.53
C ASN A 18 6.19 3.58 10.78
N ALA A 19 4.86 3.54 10.94
CA ALA A 19 3.99 2.58 10.31
C ALA A 19 2.72 3.26 9.77
N VAL A 20 2.17 2.71 8.70
CA VAL A 20 0.90 3.14 8.11
C VAL A 20 0.06 1.92 7.74
N GLU A 21 -1.25 2.10 7.79
CA GLU A 21 -2.20 1.10 7.31
C GLU A 21 -2.16 0.99 5.78
N LEU A 22 -2.65 -0.14 5.26
CA LEU A 22 -2.63 -0.44 3.82
C LEU A 22 -3.36 0.63 2.98
N ASP A 23 -4.51 1.14 3.44
CA ASP A 23 -5.25 2.20 2.75
C ASP A 23 -4.39 3.49 2.61
N THR A 24 -3.72 3.88 3.69
CA THR A 24 -2.85 5.07 3.70
C THR A 24 -1.62 4.85 2.81
N PHE A 25 -1.05 3.65 2.84
CA PHE A 25 0.05 3.28 1.96
C PHE A 25 -0.34 3.39 0.48
N ILE A 26 -1.50 2.85 0.08
CA ILE A 26 -1.98 2.91 -1.31
C ILE A 26 -2.16 4.37 -1.74
N ARG A 27 -2.77 5.22 -0.89
CA ARG A 27 -2.94 6.66 -1.19
C ARG A 27 -1.61 7.36 -1.40
N LEU A 28 -0.65 7.17 -0.49
CA LEU A 28 0.69 7.77 -0.59
C LEU A 28 1.42 7.29 -1.85
N PHE A 29 1.34 6.00 -2.16
CA PHE A 29 1.93 5.40 -3.33
C PHE A 29 1.34 5.96 -4.64
N VAL A 30 0.02 6.10 -4.68
CA VAL A 30 -0.72 6.68 -5.81
C VAL A 30 -0.46 8.18 -5.96
N ASN A 31 -0.21 8.91 -4.88
CA ASN A 31 0.04 10.35 -4.96
C ASN A 31 1.50 10.68 -5.31
N HIS A 32 2.45 9.85 -4.89
CA HIS A 32 3.87 10.00 -5.19
C HIS A 32 4.32 9.08 -6.34
N ARG A 33 3.43 8.70 -7.27
CA ARG A 33 3.72 7.64 -8.26
C ARG A 33 5.10 7.88 -8.88
N PRO A 34 6.02 6.91 -8.82
CA PRO A 34 7.28 7.00 -9.53
C PRO A 34 7.00 7.23 -11.01
N VAL A 35 7.83 8.03 -11.68
CA VAL A 35 7.73 8.29 -13.13
C VAL A 35 7.92 7.01 -13.97
N TYR A 36 8.38 5.91 -13.34
CA TYR A 36 8.46 4.59 -13.95
C TYR A 36 7.12 3.86 -13.89
N GLY A 37 6.56 3.59 -15.07
CA GLY A 37 5.26 2.94 -15.23
C GLY A 37 5.27 1.51 -14.70
N ILE A 38 4.49 1.26 -13.66
CA ILE A 38 4.15 -0.09 -13.22
C ILE A 38 3.30 -0.72 -14.33
N GLY A 39 3.85 -1.72 -15.00
CA GLY A 39 3.19 -2.46 -16.06
C GLY A 39 2.25 -3.54 -15.50
N LYS A 40 1.42 -4.09 -16.37
CA LYS A 40 0.52 -5.23 -16.05
C LYS A 40 1.28 -6.40 -15.39
N ASN A 41 2.48 -6.70 -15.89
CA ASN A 41 3.31 -7.79 -15.39
C ASN A 41 3.77 -7.57 -13.93
N ASN A 42 4.03 -6.32 -13.53
CA ASN A 42 4.40 -6.01 -12.14
C ASN A 42 3.21 -6.19 -11.20
N ILE A 43 2.00 -5.89 -11.68
CA ILE A 43 0.76 -6.11 -10.93
C ILE A 43 0.49 -7.61 -10.79
N GLU A 44 0.64 -8.38 -11.86
CA GLU A 44 0.49 -9.84 -11.86
C GLU A 44 1.49 -10.51 -10.91
N ALA A 45 2.78 -10.17 -10.99
CA ALA A 45 3.80 -10.71 -10.09
C ALA A 45 3.55 -10.35 -8.60
N ALA A 46 3.02 -9.15 -8.33
CA ALA A 46 2.64 -8.77 -6.97
C ALA A 46 1.48 -9.61 -6.43
N PHE A 47 0.47 -9.90 -7.26
CA PHE A 47 -0.62 -10.80 -6.87
C PHE A 47 -0.13 -12.23 -6.66
N GLU A 48 0.71 -12.76 -7.54
CA GLU A 48 1.33 -14.08 -7.38
C GLU A 48 2.11 -14.19 -6.06
N ALA A 49 2.89 -13.16 -5.70
CA ALA A 49 3.62 -13.12 -4.44
C ALA A 49 2.71 -13.10 -3.21
N LEU A 50 1.55 -12.41 -3.28
CA LEU A 50 0.55 -12.41 -2.21
C LEU A 50 -0.12 -13.79 -2.05
N PHE A 51 -0.33 -14.53 -3.14
CA PHE A 51 -0.94 -15.86 -3.11
C PHE A 51 0.04 -17.00 -2.82
N ALA A 52 1.35 -16.78 -2.94
CA ALA A 52 2.35 -17.82 -2.67
C ALA A 52 2.26 -18.41 -1.25
N GLY A 53 1.65 -17.69 -0.30
CA GLY A 53 1.37 -18.14 1.06
C GLY A 53 -0.04 -18.71 1.30
N ASP A 54 -1.00 -18.49 0.41
CA ASP A 54 -2.39 -18.95 0.55
C ASP A 54 -2.90 -19.55 -0.76
N LYS A 55 -2.90 -20.89 -0.83
CA LYS A 55 -3.34 -21.67 -2.00
C LYS A 55 -4.86 -21.63 -2.24
N ARG A 56 -5.63 -20.88 -1.42
CA ARG A 56 -7.11 -20.80 -1.52
C ARG A 56 -7.65 -19.39 -1.78
N GLY A 57 -6.80 -18.37 -1.83
CA GLY A 57 -7.25 -16.99 -2.07
C GLY A 57 -7.65 -16.77 -3.52
N SER A 58 -8.90 -16.35 -3.77
CA SER A 58 -9.32 -15.79 -5.05
C SER A 58 -9.62 -14.30 -4.86
N LEU A 59 -8.80 -13.42 -5.44
CA LEU A 59 -9.09 -11.98 -5.45
C LEU A 59 -10.10 -11.70 -6.57
N THR A 60 -11.38 -11.82 -6.23
CA THR A 60 -12.46 -11.36 -7.11
C THR A 60 -12.60 -9.84 -7.00
N ARG A 61 -13.12 -9.18 -8.04
CA ARG A 61 -13.51 -7.75 -8.01
C ARG A 61 -14.74 -7.50 -7.11
N GLY A 62 -14.92 -8.29 -6.05
CA GLY A 62 -16.07 -8.23 -5.16
C GLY A 62 -15.95 -7.09 -4.16
N LYS A 63 -17.06 -6.38 -3.92
CA LYS A 63 -17.18 -5.40 -2.84
C LYS A 63 -16.86 -6.09 -1.51
N PHE A 64 -15.89 -5.56 -0.77
CA PHE A 64 -15.66 -5.91 0.62
C PHE A 64 -16.92 -5.52 1.41
N ASN A 65 -17.68 -6.51 1.85
CA ASN A 65 -18.84 -6.30 2.72
C ASN A 65 -18.40 -6.67 4.14
N PRO A 66 -18.48 -5.74 5.11
CA PRO A 66 -17.97 -5.92 6.47
C PRO A 66 -18.68 -7.03 7.24
#